data_AF-A0A3M2BXJ0-F1
#
_entry.id   AF-A0A3M2BXJ0-F1
#
_cell.length_a   1.000
_cell.length_b   1.000
_cell.length_c   1.000
_cell.angle_alpha   90.00
_cell.angle_beta   90.00
_cell.angle_gamma   90.00
#
_symmetry.space_group_name_H-M   'P 1'
#
loop_
_entity.id
_entity.type
_entity.pdbx_description
1 polymer ?
#
loop_
_entity_poly.entity_id
_entity_poly.type
_entity_poly.pdbx_seq_one_letter_code
_entity_poly.pdbx_strand_id
1 'polypeptide(L)'
;KETNKEPTKSQQRANKEPTPNKNVRNNKRRIINNSSPVKSENFTDSARELANLFSSTLPNKNLIPKTDAQKAKWLKCLDDCHRLDGYSYEQIRQVIEHFRNDEWWRSRFLSPLKLRKRNRDGVKYIDLFWTAISEEGEQAMDSEALKVKRENIRKMKSWGWSDEKIRENYPDYVGGE
;
A
#
# COMPACT_ATOMS: atom_id res chain seq x y z
N LYS A 1 -74.21 34.23 18.68
CA LYS A 1 -72.77 34.53 18.85
C LYS A 1 -72.05 33.73 17.77
N GLU A 2 -72.18 34.15 16.50
CA GLU A 2 -71.18 34.95 15.74
C GLU A 2 -69.84 34.19 15.63
N THR A 3 -69.62 33.45 14.53
CA THR A 3 -69.05 33.87 13.22
C THR A 3 -67.55 34.19 13.22
N ASN A 4 -66.79 33.24 12.66
CA ASN A 4 -65.99 33.38 11.42
C ASN A 4 -64.68 34.20 11.40
N LYS A 5 -63.70 33.65 10.65
CA LYS A 5 -62.57 34.27 9.90
C LYS A 5 -61.15 34.18 10.50
N GLU A 6 -60.26 33.49 9.77
CA GLU A 6 -58.82 33.80 9.66
C GLU A 6 -58.61 35.25 9.16
N PRO A 7 -57.46 35.88 9.47
CA PRO A 7 -56.48 36.08 8.39
C PRO A 7 -54.98 36.09 8.78
N THR A 8 -54.21 35.48 7.90
CA THR A 8 -52.92 35.85 7.27
C THR A 8 -52.10 37.09 7.71
N LYS A 9 -50.77 36.85 7.81
CA LYS A 9 -49.57 37.69 7.49
C LYS A 9 -49.42 39.10 8.07
N SER A 10 -48.29 39.34 8.75
CA SER A 10 -47.39 40.47 8.45
C SER A 10 -45.99 40.35 9.06
N GLN A 11 -45.04 40.96 8.35
CA GLN A 11 -43.58 40.97 8.52
C GLN A 11 -43.11 41.98 9.59
N GLN A 12 -41.88 41.80 10.11
CA GLN A 12 -40.79 42.81 10.31
C GLN A 12 -39.76 42.28 11.33
N ARG A 13 -38.54 41.86 10.92
CA ARG A 13 -37.25 42.59 10.92
C ARG A 13 -36.79 43.18 12.27
N ALA A 14 -35.75 42.59 12.90
CA ALA A 14 -34.38 43.15 13.06
C ALA A 14 -33.66 42.78 14.39
N ASN A 15 -32.60 41.98 14.24
CA ASN A 15 -31.24 42.08 14.81
C ASN A 15 -30.95 42.12 16.34
N LYS A 16 -30.14 41.13 16.78
CA LYS A 16 -28.80 41.21 17.46
C LYS A 16 -28.46 39.77 17.94
N GLU A 17 -27.31 39.12 17.79
CA GLU A 17 -26.06 39.21 17.04
C GLU A 17 -25.52 37.74 16.97
N PRO A 18 -24.97 37.25 15.85
CA PRO A 18 -24.31 35.95 15.80
C PRO A 18 -22.83 36.08 16.21
N THR A 19 -22.42 35.39 17.28
CA THR A 19 -21.00 35.33 17.66
C THR A 19 -20.21 34.47 16.66
N PRO A 20 -19.04 34.94 16.19
CA PRO A 20 -18.23 34.21 15.23
C PRO A 20 -17.23 33.33 15.98
N ASN A 21 -17.22 32.02 15.74
CA ASN A 21 -15.99 31.26 16.00
C ASN A 21 -15.59 30.45 14.77
N LYS A 22 -14.74 31.10 13.97
CA LYS A 22 -13.98 30.52 12.87
C LYS A 22 -12.98 29.53 13.46
N ASN A 23 -13.16 28.24 13.18
CA ASN A 23 -12.06 27.29 13.25
C ASN A 23 -12.02 26.41 11.99
N VAL A 24 -11.88 27.09 10.84
CA VAL A 24 -11.44 26.44 9.60
C VAL A 24 -9.95 26.15 9.75
N ARG A 25 -9.61 24.91 10.14
CA ARG A 25 -8.23 24.41 10.15
C ARG A 25 -7.70 24.41 8.71
N ASN A 26 -7.00 25.47 8.35
CA ASN A 26 -6.36 25.64 7.05
C ASN A 26 -5.08 24.77 7.01
N ASN A 27 -5.23 23.48 6.70
CA ASN A 27 -4.07 22.60 6.52
C ASN A 27 -3.46 22.81 5.13
N LYS A 28 -2.65 23.87 4.98
CA LYS A 28 -1.74 24.03 3.82
C LYS A 28 -0.67 22.92 3.90
N ARG A 29 -0.99 21.73 3.40
CA ARG A 29 0.04 20.73 3.07
C ARG A 29 0.87 21.30 1.93
N ARG A 30 2.12 21.68 2.24
CA ARG A 30 3.17 21.93 1.23
C ARG A 30 3.30 20.66 0.38
N ILE A 31 2.79 20.68 -0.84
CA ILE A 31 3.14 19.69 -1.84
C ILE A 31 4.56 20.02 -2.29
N ILE A 32 5.53 19.29 -1.73
CA ILE A 32 6.90 19.31 -2.22
C ILE A 32 6.91 18.53 -3.54
N ASN A 33 6.65 19.23 -4.65
CA ASN A 33 6.81 18.69 -5.99
C ASN A 33 8.29 18.58 -6.32
N ASN A 34 8.97 17.57 -5.77
CA ASN A 34 10.24 17.10 -6.33
C ASN A 34 9.93 16.25 -7.58
N SER A 35 9.35 16.88 -8.62
CA SER A 35 9.40 16.29 -9.96
C SER A 35 10.66 16.81 -10.64
N SER A 36 11.80 16.22 -10.28
CA SER A 36 12.91 16.20 -11.24
C SER A 36 12.38 15.52 -12.51
N PRO A 37 12.57 16.10 -13.70
CA PRO A 37 12.23 15.44 -14.94
C PRO A 37 13.01 14.14 -14.95
N VAL A 38 12.29 13.01 -14.96
CA VAL A 38 12.91 11.70 -15.07
C VAL A 38 13.57 11.69 -16.44
N LYS A 39 14.88 11.95 -16.47
CA LYS A 39 15.70 11.68 -17.65
C LYS A 39 15.42 10.23 -18.03
N SER A 40 15.18 9.96 -19.30
CA SER A 40 15.01 8.61 -19.82
C SER A 40 16.33 7.86 -19.67
N GLU A 41 16.66 7.47 -18.44
CA GLU A 41 17.70 6.50 -18.16
C GLU A 41 17.29 5.21 -18.87
N ASN A 42 18.26 4.59 -19.55
CA ASN A 42 18.07 3.33 -20.24
C ASN A 42 17.79 2.25 -19.18
N PHE A 43 16.52 2.09 -18.78
CA PHE A 43 16.12 0.99 -17.91
C PHE A 43 16.47 -0.35 -18.57
N THR A 44 16.80 -1.35 -17.76
CA THR A 44 17.10 -2.70 -18.23
C THR A 44 15.86 -3.35 -18.86
N ASP A 45 16.07 -4.27 -19.80
CA ASP A 45 14.97 -5.02 -20.40
C ASP A 45 14.21 -5.84 -19.36
N SER A 46 14.92 -6.40 -18.37
CA SER A 46 14.30 -7.12 -17.24
C SER A 46 13.34 -6.24 -16.43
N ALA A 47 13.68 -4.97 -16.15
CA ALA A 47 12.76 -4.06 -15.47
C ALA A 47 11.50 -3.77 -16.32
N ARG A 48 11.63 -3.72 -17.64
CA ARG A 48 10.48 -3.58 -18.56
C ARG A 48 9.60 -4.81 -18.58
N GLU A 49 10.21 -6.00 -18.64
CA GLU A 49 9.51 -7.28 -18.58
C GLU A 49 8.71 -7.41 -17.29
N LEU A 50 9.31 -7.10 -16.14
CA LEU A 50 8.63 -7.08 -14.85
C LEU A 50 7.48 -6.07 -14.79
N ALA A 51 7.65 -4.88 -15.38
CA ALA A 51 6.59 -3.88 -15.43
C ALA A 51 5.41 -4.35 -16.32
N ASN A 52 5.71 -5.03 -17.42
CA ASN A 52 4.70 -5.61 -18.31
C ASN A 52 3.96 -6.76 -17.63
N LEU A 53 4.70 -7.67 -16.97
CA LEU A 53 4.14 -8.74 -16.15
C LEU A 53 3.21 -8.17 -15.07
N PHE A 54 3.68 -7.17 -14.31
CA PHE A 54 2.85 -6.57 -13.27
C PHE A 54 1.56 -5.98 -13.86
N SER A 55 1.67 -5.29 -14.99
CA SER A 55 0.53 -4.67 -15.67
C SER A 55 -0.52 -5.69 -16.13
N SER A 56 -0.11 -6.87 -16.57
CA SER A 56 -1.03 -7.93 -17.02
C SER A 56 -1.81 -8.56 -15.85
N THR A 57 -1.25 -8.55 -14.63
CA THR A 57 -1.90 -9.11 -13.44
C THR A 57 -2.91 -8.17 -12.77
N LEU A 58 -3.03 -6.92 -13.22
CA LEU A 58 -3.89 -5.93 -12.56
C LEU A 58 -5.39 -6.15 -12.89
N PRO A 59 -6.29 -6.03 -11.89
CA PRO A 59 -7.73 -6.24 -12.11
C PRO A 59 -8.38 -5.11 -12.91
N ASN A 60 -7.74 -3.93 -12.97
CA ASN A 60 -8.30 -2.76 -13.63
C ASN A 60 -7.21 -2.03 -14.44
N LYS A 61 -7.48 -1.83 -15.74
CA LYS A 61 -6.58 -1.15 -16.67
C LYS A 61 -6.30 0.31 -16.27
N ASN A 62 -7.15 0.95 -15.47
CA ASN A 62 -6.90 2.30 -14.98
C ASN A 62 -5.75 2.40 -13.97
N LEU A 63 -5.32 1.28 -13.38
CA LEU A 63 -4.17 1.21 -12.48
C LEU A 63 -2.83 1.16 -13.24
N ILE A 64 -2.87 0.87 -14.55
CA ILE A 64 -1.70 0.81 -15.42
C ILE A 64 -1.23 2.25 -15.71
N PRO A 65 0.08 2.54 -15.63
CA PRO A 65 0.66 3.83 -15.99
C PRO A 65 0.26 4.28 -17.40
N LYS A 66 -0.30 5.50 -17.49
CA LYS A 66 -0.71 6.09 -18.78
C LYS A 66 0.35 7.03 -19.34
N THR A 67 1.02 7.77 -18.46
CA THR A 67 2.06 8.72 -18.85
C THR A 67 3.45 8.12 -18.74
N ASP A 68 4.39 8.58 -19.56
CA ASP A 68 5.76 8.08 -19.54
C ASP A 68 6.46 8.37 -18.20
N ALA A 69 6.12 9.47 -17.54
CA ALA A 69 6.57 9.76 -16.19
C ALA A 69 6.09 8.71 -15.17
N GLN A 70 4.87 8.18 -15.30
CA GLN A 70 4.38 7.11 -14.44
C GLN A 70 5.06 5.78 -14.76
N LYS A 71 5.25 5.45 -16.05
CA LYS A 71 5.97 4.25 -16.48
C LYS A 71 7.40 4.26 -15.96
N ALA A 72 8.10 5.39 -16.10
CA ALA A 72 9.46 5.55 -15.62
C ALA A 72 9.56 5.38 -14.09
N LYS A 73 8.54 5.79 -13.31
CA LYS A 73 8.50 5.50 -11.87
C LYS A 73 8.40 4.01 -11.57
N TRP A 74 7.62 3.25 -12.34
CA TRP A 74 7.52 1.81 -12.18
C TRP A 74 8.84 1.12 -12.52
N LEU A 75 9.41 1.44 -13.68
CA LEU A 75 10.70 0.91 -14.13
C LEU A 75 11.80 1.23 -13.12
N LYS A 76 11.90 2.48 -12.68
CA LYS A 76 12.87 2.91 -11.67
C LYS A 76 12.69 2.15 -10.36
N CYS A 77 11.46 1.91 -9.92
CA CYS A 77 11.22 1.16 -8.69
C CYS A 77 11.69 -0.29 -8.78
N LEU A 78 11.40 -0.96 -9.90
CA LEU A 78 11.82 -2.34 -10.13
C LEU A 78 13.33 -2.45 -10.26
N ASP A 79 13.95 -1.52 -10.98
CA ASP A 79 15.40 -1.43 -11.10
C ASP A 79 16.07 -1.13 -9.75
N ASP A 80 15.52 -0.20 -8.97
CA ASP A 80 16.03 0.11 -7.63
C ASP A 80 15.86 -1.09 -6.68
N CYS A 81 14.79 -1.89 -6.77
CA CYS A 81 14.67 -3.15 -6.03
C CYS A 81 15.85 -4.09 -6.31
N HIS A 82 16.28 -4.16 -7.57
CA HIS A 82 17.44 -4.96 -7.94
C HIS A 82 18.75 -4.34 -7.44
N ARG A 83 19.01 -3.12 -7.87
CA ARG A 83 20.30 -2.44 -7.69
C ARG A 83 20.59 -2.00 -6.26
N LEU A 84 19.56 -1.57 -5.52
CA LEU A 84 19.72 -1.02 -4.16
C LEU A 84 19.23 -1.95 -3.07
N ASP A 85 18.20 -2.76 -3.33
CA ASP A 85 17.64 -3.67 -2.32
C ASP A 85 18.22 -5.08 -2.43
N GLY A 86 19.01 -5.39 -3.46
CA GLY A 86 19.80 -6.62 -3.57
C GLY A 86 19.03 -7.83 -4.10
N TYR A 87 17.81 -7.65 -4.59
CA TYR A 87 17.00 -8.74 -5.16
C TYR A 87 17.36 -9.00 -6.62
N SER A 88 17.45 -10.24 -7.06
CA SER A 88 17.53 -10.53 -8.49
C SER A 88 16.19 -10.21 -9.18
N TYR A 89 16.21 -9.92 -10.48
CA TYR A 89 14.96 -9.72 -11.23
C TYR A 89 14.04 -10.94 -11.17
N GLU A 90 14.59 -12.16 -11.04
CA GLU A 90 13.78 -13.35 -10.84
C GLU A 90 13.13 -13.42 -9.46
N GLN A 91 13.83 -13.01 -8.41
CA GLN A 91 13.23 -12.93 -7.08
C GLN A 91 12.06 -11.93 -7.06
N ILE A 92 12.23 -10.80 -7.75
CA ILE A 92 11.17 -9.80 -7.91
C ILE A 92 10.00 -10.37 -8.72
N ARG A 93 10.29 -11.15 -9.78
CA ARG A 93 9.29 -11.84 -10.60
C ARG A 93 8.44 -12.78 -9.74
N GLN A 94 9.08 -13.65 -8.96
CA GLN A 94 8.41 -14.61 -8.08
C GLN A 94 7.51 -13.90 -7.06
N VAL A 95 8.00 -12.83 -6.43
CA VAL A 95 7.19 -11.98 -5.54
C VAL A 95 5.97 -11.42 -6.25
N ILE A 96 6.13 -10.90 -7.47
CA ILE A 96 5.00 -10.37 -8.24
C ILE A 96 4.00 -11.48 -8.53
N GLU A 97 4.43 -12.62 -9.04
CA GLU A 97 3.52 -13.71 -9.42
C GLU A 97 2.75 -14.25 -8.22
N HIS A 98 3.45 -14.53 -7.11
CA HIS A 98 2.84 -15.08 -5.91
C HIS A 98 1.80 -14.13 -5.32
N PHE A 99 2.18 -12.88 -5.03
CA PHE A 99 1.30 -11.92 -4.36
C PHE A 99 0.23 -11.28 -5.26
N ARG A 100 0.36 -11.40 -6.58
CA ARG A 100 -0.70 -10.99 -7.49
C ARG A 100 -1.75 -12.08 -7.70
N ASN A 101 -1.39 -13.34 -7.49
CA ASN A 101 -2.32 -14.48 -7.48
C ASN A 101 -3.03 -14.66 -6.14
N ASP A 102 -2.43 -14.21 -5.03
CA ASP A 102 -3.07 -14.20 -3.72
C ASP A 102 -4.30 -13.26 -3.67
N GLU A 103 -5.43 -13.74 -3.14
CA GLU A 103 -6.70 -13.00 -3.14
C GLU A 103 -6.63 -11.71 -2.33
N TRP A 104 -5.97 -11.75 -1.17
CA TRP A 104 -5.91 -10.63 -0.24
C TRP A 104 -4.98 -9.54 -0.77
N TRP A 105 -3.79 -9.93 -1.23
CA TRP A 105 -2.78 -9.05 -1.77
C TRP A 105 -3.13 -8.53 -3.16
N ARG A 106 -3.90 -9.26 -3.97
CA ARG A 106 -4.37 -8.78 -5.27
C ARG A 106 -5.12 -7.45 -5.18
N SER A 107 -5.85 -7.22 -4.10
CA SER A 107 -6.56 -5.95 -3.85
C SER A 107 -5.69 -4.82 -3.26
N ARG A 108 -4.57 -5.16 -2.61
CA ARG A 108 -3.70 -4.22 -1.86
C ARG A 108 -2.38 -3.89 -2.54
N PHE A 109 -1.89 -4.79 -3.40
CA PHE A 109 -0.66 -4.66 -4.17
C PHE A 109 -0.96 -4.17 -5.58
N LEU A 110 -1.41 -2.93 -5.71
CA LEU A 110 -1.89 -2.36 -6.99
C LEU A 110 -0.81 -1.60 -7.79
N SER A 111 0.43 -1.57 -7.31
CA SER A 111 1.54 -0.91 -7.99
C SER A 111 2.88 -1.48 -7.52
N PRO A 112 3.88 -1.63 -8.41
CA PRO A 112 5.23 -2.05 -8.04
C PRO A 112 5.88 -1.13 -7.02
N LEU A 113 5.47 0.16 -6.98
CA LEU A 113 5.92 1.13 -5.98
C LEU A 113 5.68 0.69 -4.54
N LYS A 114 4.78 -0.29 -4.32
CA LYS A 114 4.52 -0.88 -3.01
C LYS A 114 5.73 -1.66 -2.48
N LEU A 115 6.49 -2.33 -3.35
CA LEU A 115 7.65 -3.17 -2.98
C LEU A 115 8.65 -2.42 -2.10
N ARG A 116 8.99 -1.19 -2.48
CA ARG A 116 9.93 -0.35 -1.73
C ARG A 116 9.31 0.48 -0.61
N LYS A 117 7.97 0.44 -0.44
CA LYS A 117 7.33 1.12 0.71
C LYS A 117 7.61 0.32 1.97
N ARG A 118 7.69 1.04 3.09
CA ARG A 118 7.78 0.44 4.41
C ARG A 118 6.39 0.24 5.01
N ASN A 119 6.23 -0.83 5.78
CA ASN A 119 5.08 -1.03 6.65
C ASN A 119 5.20 -0.15 7.92
N ARG A 120 4.28 -0.33 8.88
CA ARG A 120 4.29 0.43 10.14
C ARG A 120 5.54 0.18 10.99
N ASP A 121 6.16 -0.98 10.79
CA ASP A 121 7.32 -1.44 11.55
C ASP A 121 8.65 -1.07 10.87
N GLY A 122 8.60 -0.35 9.75
CA GLY A 122 9.78 0.09 9.02
C GLY A 122 10.37 -0.95 8.05
N VAL A 123 9.75 -2.13 7.91
CA VAL A 123 10.18 -3.20 6.99
C VAL A 123 9.63 -2.94 5.58
N LYS A 124 10.45 -3.12 4.53
CA LYS A 124 9.94 -2.94 3.16
C LYS A 124 9.04 -4.11 2.78
N TYR A 125 8.06 -3.86 1.91
CA TYR A 125 7.18 -4.93 1.44
C TYR A 125 7.91 -5.98 0.61
N ILE A 126 8.96 -5.61 -0.14
CA ILE A 126 9.76 -6.61 -0.87
C ILE A 126 10.44 -7.59 0.08
N ASP A 127 10.97 -7.11 1.22
CA ASP A 127 11.58 -7.96 2.24
C ASP A 127 10.52 -8.88 2.88
N LEU A 128 9.37 -8.31 3.22
CA LEU A 128 8.22 -9.06 3.76
C LEU A 128 7.74 -10.15 2.79
N PHE A 129 7.59 -9.80 1.52
CA PHE A 129 7.11 -10.69 0.47
C PHE A 129 8.10 -11.79 0.18
N TRP A 130 9.37 -11.42 0.00
CA TRP A 130 10.42 -12.39 -0.26
C TRP A 130 10.55 -13.40 0.88
N THR A 131 10.51 -12.91 2.12
CA THR A 131 10.54 -13.78 3.31
C THR A 131 9.37 -14.76 3.30
N ALA A 132 8.14 -14.30 3.05
CA ALA A 132 6.96 -15.16 3.02
C ALA A 132 7.02 -16.26 1.94
N ILE A 133 7.55 -15.99 0.75
CA ILE A 133 7.68 -17.02 -0.31
C ILE A 133 8.94 -17.87 -0.17
N SER A 134 9.99 -17.34 0.47
CA SER A 134 11.21 -18.09 0.75
C SER A 134 10.98 -19.08 1.88
N GLU A 135 10.15 -18.75 2.86
CA GLU A 135 9.75 -19.66 3.93
C GLU A 135 9.00 -20.90 3.41
N GLU A 136 8.34 -20.82 2.25
CA GLU A 136 7.80 -22.00 1.54
C GLU A 136 8.90 -22.86 0.84
N GLY A 137 10.15 -22.37 0.79
CA GLY A 137 11.31 -23.02 0.15
C GLY A 137 12.56 -23.22 1.04
N GLU A 138 12.53 -22.88 2.34
CA GLU A 138 13.74 -22.72 3.17
C GLU A 138 13.92 -23.81 4.23
N GLN A 139 14.17 -25.05 3.77
CA GLN A 139 14.96 -26.03 4.53
C GLN A 139 16.48 -25.70 4.49
N ALA A 140 16.90 -24.51 4.02
CA ALA A 140 18.28 -24.25 3.61
C ALA A 140 19.03 -23.09 4.31
N MET A 141 18.42 -22.23 5.13
CA MET A 141 19.12 -21.06 5.72
C MET A 141 18.77 -20.81 7.19
N ASP A 142 19.39 -21.61 8.05
CA ASP A 142 19.01 -21.79 9.45
C ASP A 142 19.65 -20.77 10.45
N SER A 143 18.95 -20.57 11.57
CA SER A 143 19.28 -19.89 12.84
C SER A 143 18.98 -18.40 13.04
N GLU A 144 19.46 -17.45 12.23
CA GLU A 144 19.29 -16.01 12.56
C GLU A 144 17.95 -15.45 12.05
N ALA A 145 17.57 -15.84 10.83
CA ALA A 145 16.24 -15.53 10.29
C ALA A 145 15.13 -16.16 11.14
N LEU A 146 15.38 -17.35 11.71
CA LEU A 146 14.43 -18.04 12.59
C LEU A 146 14.15 -17.28 13.90
N LYS A 147 15.17 -16.60 14.45
CA LYS A 147 14.99 -15.73 15.63
C LYS A 147 14.15 -14.50 15.29
N VAL A 148 14.38 -13.90 14.12
CA VAL A 148 13.60 -12.76 13.62
C VAL A 148 12.15 -13.18 13.32
N LYS A 149 11.93 -14.36 12.73
CA LYS A 149 10.60 -14.95 12.49
C LYS A 149 9.83 -15.13 13.80
N ARG A 150 10.47 -15.73 14.82
CA ARG A 150 9.89 -15.89 16.17
C ARG A 150 9.54 -14.56 16.82
N GLU A 151 10.40 -13.55 16.69
CA GLU A 151 10.16 -12.22 17.25
C GLU A 151 9.03 -11.48 16.53
N ASN A 152 8.95 -11.59 15.21
CA ASN A 152 7.87 -10.98 14.42
C ASN A 152 6.51 -11.64 14.73
N ILE A 153 6.45 -12.96 14.85
CA ILE A 153 5.25 -13.69 15.27
C ILE A 153 4.85 -13.27 16.69
N ARG A 154 5.81 -13.15 17.61
CA ARG A 154 5.58 -12.65 18.97
C ARG A 154 4.97 -11.25 18.98
N LYS A 155 5.45 -10.36 18.11
CA LYS A 155 4.89 -9.01 17.94
C LYS A 155 3.48 -9.02 17.35
N MET A 156 3.22 -9.86 16.35
CA MET A 156 1.88 -10.03 15.79
C MET A 156 0.87 -10.49 16.84
N LYS A 157 1.24 -11.48 17.68
CA LYS A 157 0.43 -11.89 18.83
C LYS A 157 0.20 -10.76 19.84
N SER A 158 1.25 -9.98 20.15
CA SER A 158 1.15 -8.80 21.03
C SER A 158 0.23 -7.71 20.48
N TRP A 159 0.01 -7.65 19.16
CA TRP A 159 -0.93 -6.75 18.52
C TRP A 159 -2.36 -7.33 18.39
N GLY A 160 -2.63 -8.45 19.05
CA GLY A 160 -3.94 -9.09 19.08
C GLY A 160 -4.28 -9.88 17.83
N TRP A 161 -3.29 -10.28 17.03
CA TRP A 161 -3.52 -11.24 15.97
C TRP A 161 -3.65 -12.63 16.58
N SER A 162 -4.77 -13.30 16.31
CA SER A 162 -4.98 -14.69 16.72
C SER A 162 -4.06 -15.62 15.93
N ASP A 163 -3.76 -16.80 16.49
CA ASP A 163 -3.02 -17.84 15.76
C ASP A 163 -3.71 -18.21 14.45
N GLU A 164 -5.05 -18.18 14.41
CA GLU A 164 -5.84 -18.36 13.19
C GLU A 164 -5.54 -17.28 12.14
N LYS A 165 -5.46 -16.02 12.57
CA LYS A 165 -5.18 -14.86 11.69
C LYS A 165 -3.74 -14.82 11.24
N ILE A 166 -2.81 -15.31 12.05
CA ILE A 166 -1.40 -15.49 11.67
C ILE A 166 -1.32 -16.62 10.64
N ARG A 167 -1.96 -17.76 10.88
CA ARG A 167 -2.01 -18.91 9.96
C ARG A 167 -2.73 -18.61 8.64
N GLU A 168 -3.75 -17.76 8.68
CA GLU A 168 -4.45 -17.26 7.48
C GLU A 168 -3.56 -16.35 6.61
N ASN A 169 -2.57 -15.68 7.20
CA ASN A 169 -1.63 -14.79 6.48
C ASN A 169 -0.23 -15.40 6.29
N TYR A 170 0.06 -16.52 6.96
CA TYR A 170 1.31 -17.28 6.98
C TYR A 170 0.96 -18.78 7.17
N PRO A 171 0.52 -19.48 6.10
CA PRO A 171 -0.06 -20.83 6.19
C PRO A 171 0.94 -21.93 6.59
N ASP A 172 2.24 -21.64 6.50
CA ASP A 172 3.35 -22.46 6.99
C ASP A 172 3.59 -22.32 8.52
N TYR A 173 2.87 -21.41 9.19
CA TYR A 173 2.92 -21.25 10.64
C TYR A 173 2.25 -22.42 11.37
N VAL A 174 3.07 -23.43 11.67
CA VAL A 174 2.81 -24.45 12.69
C VAL A 174 2.98 -23.80 14.07
N GLY A 175 1.88 -23.27 14.62
CA GLY A 175 1.86 -22.67 15.96
C GLY A 175 2.49 -23.58 17.01
N GLY A 176 3.17 -22.99 17.99
CA GLY A 176 3.70 -23.72 19.14
C GLY A 176 2.58 -24.08 20.11
N GLU A 177 2.44 -25.37 20.41
CA GLU A 177 1.67 -25.90 21.55
C GLU A 177 2.13 -25.28 22.89
#